data_AF-A0A2N2XCU9-F1
#
_entry.id   AF-A0A2N2XCU9-F1
#
_cell.length_a   1.000
_cell.length_b   1.000
_cell.length_c   1.000
_cell.angle_alpha   90.00
_cell.angle_beta   90.00
_cell.angle_gamma   90.00
#
_symmetry.space_group_name_H-M   'P 1'
#
loop_
_entity.id
_entity.type
_entity.pdbx_description
1 polymer ?
#
loop_
_entity_poly.entity_id
_entity_poly.type
_entity_poly.pdbx_seq_one_letter_code
_entity_poly.pdbx_strand_id
1 'polypeptide(L)'
;MKLTKLFLAAVIVLTANASFAQDTNEASHTVTINIEEVALLDLEATAGTAIILKGTAPTEAGEAVTFGDDATNATIWINYSSIVGSTTEPARNVSVQITDGAVPAGLKLTALASADAGNGAGTMGEASAVLTLTVDSQDIITGVGSAYTGDGATNGHKLTYQLGYATDAATDYGSLDFDNSDVLTITYTLSDSL
;
A
#
# COMPACT_ATOMS: atom_id res chain seq x y z
N MET A 1 61.46 -68.91 -4.89
CA MET A 1 60.31 -68.61 -4.00
C MET A 1 60.62 -67.68 -2.82
N LYS A 2 61.87 -67.48 -2.38
CA LYS A 2 62.18 -66.57 -1.26
C LYS A 2 62.25 -65.08 -1.65
N LEU A 3 62.70 -64.74 -2.87
CA LEU A 3 62.80 -63.34 -3.32
C LEU A 3 61.46 -62.68 -3.68
N THR A 4 60.49 -63.42 -4.21
CA THR A 4 59.15 -62.88 -4.52
C THR A 4 58.31 -62.53 -3.29
N LYS A 5 58.48 -63.28 -2.19
CA LYS A 5 57.84 -62.97 -0.90
C LYS A 5 58.47 -61.73 -0.22
N LEU A 6 59.75 -61.47 -0.48
CA LEU A 6 60.46 -60.31 0.06
C LEU A 6 60.09 -59.02 -0.68
N PHE A 7 59.88 -59.10 -2.00
CA PHE A 7 59.44 -57.95 -2.81
C PHE A 7 58.00 -57.52 -2.50
N LEU A 8 57.10 -58.49 -2.27
CA LEU A 8 55.71 -58.21 -1.90
C LEU A 8 55.60 -57.61 -0.48
N ALA A 9 56.47 -58.05 0.44
CA ALA A 9 56.55 -57.46 1.78
C ALA A 9 57.09 -56.01 1.76
N ALA A 10 58.07 -55.71 0.89
CA ALA A 10 58.59 -54.34 0.73
C ALA A 10 57.55 -53.36 0.16
N VAL A 11 56.72 -53.81 -0.78
CA VAL A 11 55.65 -52.97 -1.37
C VAL A 11 54.53 -52.66 -0.37
N ILE A 12 54.20 -53.60 0.53
CA ILE A 12 53.18 -53.40 1.58
C ILE A 12 53.68 -52.45 2.68
N VAL A 13 54.98 -52.41 2.97
CA VAL A 13 55.56 -51.50 3.97
C VAL A 13 55.69 -50.07 3.43
N LEU A 14 55.85 -49.89 2.11
CA LEU A 14 55.87 -48.55 1.50
C LEU A 14 54.48 -47.89 1.41
N THR A 15 53.38 -48.66 1.41
CA THR A 15 52.01 -48.11 1.36
C THR A 15 51.38 -47.87 2.74
N ALA A 16 51.97 -48.39 3.81
CA ALA A 16 51.37 -48.35 5.15
C ALA A 16 51.52 -47.01 5.91
N ASN A 17 52.25 -46.03 5.38
CA ASN A 17 52.57 -44.78 6.09
C ASN A 17 51.96 -43.51 5.49
N ALA A 18 51.00 -43.62 4.56
CA ALA A 18 50.43 -42.45 3.86
C ALA A 18 48.99 -42.10 4.30
N SER A 19 48.61 -42.40 5.56
CA SER A 19 47.37 -41.87 6.15
C SER A 19 47.67 -40.56 6.87
N PHE A 20 47.88 -39.49 6.11
CA PHE A 20 47.74 -38.13 6.66
C PHE A 20 46.25 -37.89 6.89
N ALA A 21 45.84 -37.73 8.15
CA ALA A 21 44.54 -37.12 8.43
C ALA A 21 44.60 -35.70 7.85
N GLN A 22 43.94 -35.47 6.71
CA GLN A 22 43.82 -34.14 6.12
C GLN A 22 42.79 -33.36 6.93
N ASP A 23 43.23 -32.79 8.05
CA ASP A 23 42.52 -31.68 8.68
C ASP A 23 42.80 -30.42 7.85
N THR A 24 41.75 -29.79 7.34
CA THR A 24 41.87 -28.51 6.60
C THR A 24 42.07 -27.33 7.54
N ASN A 25 41.96 -27.53 8.86
CA ASN A 25 41.98 -26.50 9.88
C ASN A 25 40.90 -25.42 9.63
N GLU A 26 39.81 -25.83 8.98
CA GLU A 26 38.65 -25.02 8.63
C GLU A 26 37.40 -25.65 9.27
N ALA A 27 36.51 -24.80 9.78
CA ALA A 27 35.20 -25.18 10.27
C ALA A 27 34.17 -24.16 9.78
N SER A 28 32.94 -24.59 9.54
CA SER A 28 31.85 -23.74 9.08
C SER A 28 30.59 -23.97 9.92
N HIS A 29 29.72 -22.95 9.95
CA HIS A 29 28.37 -23.06 10.43
C HIS A 29 27.43 -22.28 9.50
N THR A 30 26.13 -22.47 9.68
CA THR A 30 25.10 -21.75 8.91
C THR A 30 24.51 -20.62 9.73
N VAL A 31 24.23 -19.51 9.06
CA VAL A 31 23.36 -18.42 9.54
C VAL A 31 22.12 -18.42 8.66
N THR A 32 20.95 -18.36 9.28
CA THR A 32 19.68 -18.16 8.58
C THR A 32 19.26 -16.70 8.72
N ILE A 33 18.94 -16.06 7.60
CA ILE A 33 18.39 -14.70 7.56
C ILE A 33 16.96 -14.82 7.03
N ASN A 34 16.00 -14.33 7.82
CA ASN A 34 14.60 -14.29 7.44
C ASN A 34 14.17 -12.82 7.24
N ILE A 35 13.36 -12.59 6.23
CA ILE A 35 12.68 -11.32 5.99
C ILE A 35 11.18 -11.63 5.99
N GLU A 36 10.44 -10.95 6.85
CA GLU A 36 8.99 -11.12 6.94
C GLU A 36 8.28 -10.27 5.90
N GLU A 37 7.16 -10.79 5.41
CA GLU A 37 6.21 -10.01 4.65
C GLU A 37 5.56 -8.95 5.57
N VAL A 38 5.40 -7.73 5.08
CA VAL A 38 4.74 -6.64 5.80
C VAL A 38 3.72 -6.01 4.88
N ALA A 39 2.48 -5.86 5.32
CA ALA A 39 1.41 -5.17 4.61
C ALA A 39 0.55 -4.40 5.62
N LEU A 40 0.96 -3.18 5.93
CA LEU A 40 0.28 -2.30 6.89
C LEU A 40 -0.15 -1.03 6.16
N LEU A 41 -1.39 -0.61 6.36
CA LEU A 41 -1.93 0.65 5.86
C LEU A 41 -2.64 1.38 7.01
N ASP A 42 -2.47 2.69 7.05
CA ASP A 42 -3.19 3.55 7.98
C ASP A 42 -3.64 4.85 7.30
N LEU A 43 -4.68 5.46 7.86
CA LEU A 43 -5.15 6.79 7.49
C LEU A 43 -4.77 7.76 8.60
N GLU A 44 -3.96 8.76 8.26
CA GLU A 44 -3.36 9.66 9.22
C GLU A 44 -3.81 11.10 9.02
N ALA A 45 -4.11 11.79 10.12
CA ALA A 45 -4.55 13.18 10.11
C ALA A 45 -4.27 13.86 11.45
N THR A 46 -3.96 15.15 11.43
CA THR A 46 -3.63 15.90 12.66
C THR A 46 -4.79 15.99 13.66
N ALA A 47 -6.03 16.04 13.17
CA ALA A 47 -7.23 16.23 13.98
C ALA A 47 -8.19 15.02 13.94
N GLY A 48 -7.70 13.85 13.49
CA GLY A 48 -8.51 12.66 13.24
C GLY A 48 -9.01 12.56 11.79
N THR A 49 -9.45 11.35 11.41
CA THR A 49 -9.80 10.98 10.03
C THR A 49 -11.27 11.16 9.67
N ALA A 50 -12.11 11.55 10.63
CA ALA A 50 -13.50 11.90 10.36
C ALA A 50 -13.58 13.25 9.65
N ILE A 51 -14.25 13.30 8.50
CA ILE A 51 -14.44 14.52 7.71
C ILE A 51 -15.92 14.82 7.52
N ILE A 52 -16.25 16.10 7.36
CA ILE A 52 -17.59 16.57 7.03
C ILE A 52 -17.46 17.38 5.75
N LEU A 53 -18.24 17.01 4.73
CA LEU A 53 -18.34 17.73 3.47
C LEU A 53 -19.79 18.20 3.33
N LYS A 54 -19.99 19.46 2.96
CA LYS A 54 -21.34 20.02 2.82
C LYS A 54 -21.44 21.06 1.72
N GLY A 55 -22.63 21.17 1.13
CA GLY A 55 -22.99 22.32 0.32
C GLY A 55 -23.24 23.55 1.20
N THR A 56 -23.04 24.74 0.62
CA THR A 56 -23.36 26.02 1.24
C THR A 56 -24.76 26.45 0.79
N ALA A 57 -25.67 26.63 1.75
CA ALA A 57 -27.02 27.11 1.48
C ALA A 57 -27.01 28.55 0.92
N PRO A 58 -27.94 28.88 0.01
CA PRO A 58 -28.07 30.23 -0.50
C PRO A 58 -28.52 31.20 0.60
N THR A 59 -28.07 32.46 0.53
CA THR A 59 -28.49 33.55 1.44
C THR A 59 -29.63 34.40 0.89
N GLU A 60 -29.99 34.20 -0.39
CA GLU A 60 -31.03 34.94 -1.11
C GLU A 60 -32.00 33.94 -1.77
N ALA A 61 -33.29 34.28 -1.82
CA ALA A 61 -34.28 33.39 -2.40
C ALA A 61 -34.13 33.33 -3.93
N GLY A 62 -34.12 32.12 -4.48
CA GLY A 62 -33.95 31.87 -5.92
C GLY A 62 -32.53 31.47 -6.33
N GLU A 63 -31.55 31.61 -5.44
CA GLU A 63 -30.19 31.09 -5.64
C GLU A 63 -30.08 29.60 -5.26
N ALA A 64 -29.08 28.92 -5.83
CA ALA A 64 -28.84 27.50 -5.60
C ALA A 64 -27.83 27.24 -4.46
N VAL A 65 -27.84 26.01 -3.94
CA VAL A 65 -26.73 25.49 -3.12
C VAL A 65 -25.45 25.46 -3.96
N THR A 66 -24.32 25.76 -3.34
CA THR A 66 -23.00 25.70 -3.99
C THR A 66 -22.06 24.78 -3.23
N PHE A 67 -21.11 24.17 -3.94
CA PHE A 67 -20.09 23.29 -3.36
C PHE A 67 -18.73 23.96 -3.49
N GLY A 68 -18.36 24.71 -2.45
CA GLY A 68 -17.09 25.46 -2.36
C GLY A 68 -16.10 24.79 -1.40
N ASP A 69 -15.41 25.59 -0.60
CA ASP A 69 -14.36 25.12 0.30
C ASP A 69 -14.86 24.09 1.32
N ASP A 70 -16.05 24.29 1.90
CA ASP A 70 -16.70 23.36 2.85
C ASP A 70 -17.11 22.00 2.22
N ALA A 71 -17.05 21.89 0.89
CA ALA A 71 -17.28 20.66 0.15
C ALA A 71 -15.97 19.94 -0.22
N THR A 72 -14.81 20.42 0.26
CA THR A 72 -13.49 19.84 0.00
C THR A 72 -12.76 19.55 1.32
N ASN A 73 -12.07 18.41 1.40
CA ASN A 73 -11.17 18.12 2.52
C ASN A 73 -9.86 17.53 2.00
N ALA A 74 -8.73 18.01 2.50
CA ALA A 74 -7.40 17.52 2.12
C ALA A 74 -6.49 17.31 3.34
N THR A 75 -7.05 16.77 4.42
CA THR A 75 -6.38 16.63 5.73
C THR A 75 -5.86 15.23 6.03
N ILE A 76 -6.37 14.22 5.33
CA ILE A 76 -6.02 12.82 5.53
C ILE A 76 -4.83 12.45 4.64
N TRP A 77 -3.96 11.58 5.15
CA TRP A 77 -2.82 11.00 4.47
C TRP A 77 -2.94 9.47 4.49
N ILE A 78 -2.61 8.81 3.37
CA ILE A 78 -2.43 7.36 3.33
C ILE A 78 -0.98 7.07 3.71
N ASN A 79 -0.79 6.37 4.83
CA ASN A 79 0.49 5.80 5.21
C ASN A 79 0.48 4.28 5.03
N TYR A 80 1.65 3.72 4.74
CA TYR A 80 1.81 2.28 4.65
C TYR A 80 3.25 1.86 4.88
N SER A 81 3.40 0.61 5.31
CA SER A 81 4.64 -0.14 5.30
C SER A 81 4.43 -1.44 4.56
N SER A 82 5.33 -1.73 3.62
CA SER A 82 5.23 -2.83 2.68
C SER A 82 6.59 -3.52 2.55
N ILE A 83 6.61 -4.83 2.72
CA ILE A 83 7.71 -5.71 2.29
C ILE A 83 7.08 -6.79 1.43
N VAL A 84 7.49 -6.82 0.16
CA VAL A 84 6.91 -7.67 -0.88
C VAL A 84 7.88 -8.80 -1.26
N GLY A 85 7.36 -9.89 -1.82
CA GLY A 85 8.16 -11.00 -2.34
C GLY A 85 8.45 -10.80 -3.83
N SER A 86 9.68 -10.46 -4.21
CA SER A 86 10.04 -10.11 -5.61
C SER A 86 9.70 -11.15 -6.69
N THR A 87 9.41 -12.39 -6.29
CA THR A 87 9.03 -13.49 -7.19
C THR A 87 7.55 -13.91 -7.09
N THR A 88 6.92 -13.76 -5.93
CA THR A 88 5.56 -14.28 -5.67
C THR A 88 4.52 -13.17 -5.71
N GLU A 89 4.84 -12.01 -5.11
CA GLU A 89 3.99 -10.83 -5.00
C GLU A 89 4.91 -9.62 -5.22
N PRO A 90 5.24 -9.24 -6.46
CA PRO A 90 6.29 -8.25 -6.71
C PRO A 90 5.85 -6.81 -6.38
N ALA A 91 4.55 -6.58 -6.22
CA ALA A 91 3.98 -5.28 -5.89
C ALA A 91 2.59 -5.41 -5.25
N ARG A 92 2.10 -4.30 -4.69
CA ARG A 92 0.77 -4.12 -4.11
C ARG A 92 0.10 -2.89 -4.68
N ASN A 93 -1.22 -2.86 -4.59
CA ASN A 93 -2.04 -1.68 -4.86
C ASN A 93 -2.75 -1.25 -3.58
N VAL A 94 -3.02 0.04 -3.47
CA VAL A 94 -4.01 0.58 -2.53
C VAL A 94 -5.30 0.79 -3.28
N SER A 95 -6.35 0.09 -2.87
CA SER A 95 -7.70 0.31 -3.39
C SER A 95 -8.55 1.15 -2.44
N VAL A 96 -9.61 1.76 -2.97
CA VAL A 96 -10.61 2.53 -2.25
C VAL A 96 -12.02 2.11 -2.69
N GLN A 97 -12.96 2.07 -1.76
CA GLN A 97 -14.39 1.87 -2.05
C GLN A 97 -15.28 2.41 -0.92
N ILE A 98 -16.54 2.70 -1.25
CA ILE A 98 -17.62 2.90 -0.29
C ILE A 98 -18.07 1.52 0.20
N THR A 99 -17.85 1.22 1.48
CA THR A 99 -18.26 -0.06 2.09
C THR A 99 -19.59 0.01 2.82
N ASP A 100 -20.01 1.21 3.24
CA ASP A 100 -21.28 1.43 3.93
C ASP A 100 -21.82 2.82 3.60
N GLY A 101 -23.15 2.93 3.54
CA GLY A 101 -23.86 4.12 3.05
C GLY A 101 -23.82 4.28 1.53
N ALA A 102 -24.41 5.36 1.03
CA ALA A 102 -24.38 5.72 -0.38
C ALA A 102 -24.25 7.23 -0.57
N VAL A 103 -23.61 7.65 -1.67
CA VAL A 103 -23.60 9.07 -2.04
C VAL A 103 -25.04 9.51 -2.34
N PRO A 104 -25.57 10.57 -1.71
CA PRO A 104 -26.94 11.01 -1.93
C PRO A 104 -27.23 11.36 -3.39
N ALA A 105 -28.48 11.16 -3.82
CA ALA A 105 -28.89 11.47 -5.19
C ALA A 105 -28.60 12.93 -5.56
N GLY A 106 -28.16 13.13 -6.81
CA GLY A 106 -27.74 14.45 -7.31
C GLY A 106 -26.31 14.84 -6.94
N LEU A 107 -25.60 14.04 -6.14
CA LEU A 107 -24.21 14.29 -5.75
C LEU A 107 -23.25 13.23 -6.28
N LYS A 108 -21.97 13.59 -6.34
CA LYS A 108 -20.83 12.67 -6.42
C LYS A 108 -19.83 13.00 -5.33
N LEU A 109 -19.17 11.97 -4.82
CA LEU A 109 -17.99 12.08 -3.97
C LEU A 109 -16.78 11.62 -4.76
N THR A 110 -15.75 12.45 -4.82
CA THR A 110 -14.48 12.11 -5.47
C THR A 110 -13.35 12.04 -4.46
N ALA A 111 -12.32 11.25 -4.80
CA ALA A 111 -11.06 11.18 -4.06
C ALA A 111 -9.88 11.25 -5.03
N LEU A 112 -8.81 11.91 -4.58
CA LEU A 112 -7.53 12.00 -5.27
C LEU A 112 -6.40 11.82 -4.25
N ALA A 113 -5.53 10.84 -4.47
CA ALA A 113 -4.26 10.74 -3.75
C ALA A 113 -3.19 11.60 -4.46
N SER A 114 -2.36 12.30 -3.70
CA SER A 114 -1.17 12.96 -4.25
C SER A 114 -0.06 11.96 -4.54
N ALA A 115 1.00 12.42 -5.22
CA ALA A 115 2.29 11.74 -5.13
C ALA A 115 2.77 11.65 -3.67
N ASP A 116 3.62 10.68 -3.37
CA ASP A 116 4.22 10.52 -2.04
C ASP A 116 4.98 11.79 -1.60
N ALA A 117 4.93 12.09 -0.31
CA ALA A 117 5.57 13.26 0.29
C ALA A 117 7.11 13.21 0.27
N GLY A 118 7.71 12.04 0.06
CA GLY A 118 9.16 11.86 -0.06
C GLY A 118 9.90 11.72 1.27
N ASN A 119 9.18 11.46 2.37
CA ASN A 119 9.78 11.27 3.70
C ASN A 119 10.13 9.80 4.01
N GLY A 120 9.70 8.88 3.14
CA GLY A 120 9.92 7.45 3.24
C GLY A 120 11.10 6.92 2.42
N ALA A 121 11.15 5.61 2.23
CA ALA A 121 12.06 4.96 1.27
C ALA A 121 11.39 3.78 0.55
N GLY A 122 11.89 3.45 -0.65
CA GLY A 122 11.41 2.32 -1.47
C GLY A 122 10.56 2.77 -2.66
N THR A 123 9.77 1.85 -3.20
CA THR A 123 8.86 2.11 -4.33
C THR A 123 7.46 2.42 -3.80
N MET A 124 7.08 3.69 -3.78
CA MET A 124 5.80 4.18 -3.21
C MET A 124 4.57 3.96 -4.11
N GLY A 125 4.77 3.37 -5.29
CA GLY A 125 3.73 3.30 -6.30
C GLY A 125 3.32 4.66 -6.85
N GLU A 126 2.36 4.62 -7.77
CA GLU A 126 1.88 5.76 -8.55
C GLU A 126 0.41 6.02 -8.23
N ALA A 127 0.08 7.27 -7.88
CA ALA A 127 -1.29 7.68 -7.63
C ALA A 127 -2.09 7.76 -8.94
N SER A 128 -3.36 7.33 -8.90
CA SER A 128 -4.26 7.40 -10.05
C SER A 128 -4.81 8.82 -10.27
N ALA A 129 -5.51 9.01 -11.40
CA ALA A 129 -6.30 10.23 -11.62
C ALA A 129 -7.46 10.31 -10.61
N VAL A 130 -8.16 11.46 -10.57
CA VAL A 130 -9.33 11.63 -9.70
C VAL A 130 -10.35 10.51 -9.92
N LEU A 131 -10.78 9.88 -8.83
CA LEU A 131 -11.77 8.81 -8.84
C LEU A 131 -13.10 9.35 -8.34
N THR A 132 -14.19 9.07 -9.05
CA THR A 132 -15.53 9.11 -8.46
C THR A 132 -15.73 7.83 -7.67
N LEU A 133 -15.92 7.96 -6.36
CA LEU A 133 -16.03 6.81 -5.47
C LEU A 133 -17.34 6.05 -5.70
N THR A 134 -17.22 4.73 -5.75
CA THR A 134 -18.36 3.81 -5.85
C THR A 134 -18.24 2.72 -4.79
N VAL A 135 -19.19 1.79 -4.78
CA VAL A 135 -19.12 0.58 -3.93
C VAL A 135 -18.15 -0.48 -4.48
N ASP A 136 -17.72 -0.33 -5.73
CA ASP A 136 -16.76 -1.22 -6.35
C ASP A 136 -15.34 -0.77 -6.00
N SER A 137 -14.44 -1.71 -5.71
CA SER A 137 -13.03 -1.45 -5.44
C SER A 137 -12.34 -0.78 -6.64
N GLN A 138 -11.71 0.37 -6.40
CA GLN A 138 -10.94 1.11 -7.41
C GLN A 138 -9.51 1.34 -6.92
N ASP A 139 -8.51 1.13 -7.76
CA ASP A 139 -7.11 1.37 -7.40
C ASP A 139 -6.81 2.88 -7.37
N ILE A 140 -6.41 3.37 -6.20
CA ILE A 140 -6.03 4.77 -5.99
C ILE A 140 -4.50 4.97 -6.00
N ILE A 141 -3.74 3.95 -5.62
CA ILE A 141 -2.28 3.89 -5.76
C ILE A 141 -1.90 2.51 -6.30
N THR A 142 -1.04 2.44 -7.31
CA THR A 142 -0.63 1.17 -7.93
C THR A 142 0.87 0.95 -7.91
N GLY A 143 1.32 -0.30 -7.84
CA GLY A 143 2.75 -0.62 -7.95
C GLY A 143 3.59 -0.28 -6.71
N VAL A 144 3.00 -0.36 -5.52
CA VAL A 144 3.71 -0.23 -4.24
C VAL A 144 4.63 -1.44 -4.07
N GLY A 145 5.93 -1.21 -3.95
CA GLY A 145 6.92 -2.27 -3.73
C GLY A 145 7.22 -2.48 -2.24
N SER A 146 8.44 -2.94 -1.94
CA SER A 146 8.98 -2.83 -0.59
C SER A 146 9.26 -1.36 -0.29
N ALA A 147 8.50 -0.77 0.63
CA ALA A 147 8.51 0.65 0.93
C ALA A 147 7.92 0.98 2.31
N TYR A 148 8.29 2.13 2.88
CA TYR A 148 7.58 2.73 4.01
C TYR A 148 7.46 4.24 3.76
N THR A 149 6.30 4.85 4.03
CA THR A 149 6.07 6.26 3.70
C THR A 149 6.48 7.27 4.77
N GLY A 150 6.81 6.77 5.97
CA GLY A 150 6.81 7.58 7.21
C GLY A 150 5.50 7.37 7.97
N ASP A 151 5.31 8.13 9.05
CA ASP A 151 4.16 7.95 9.96
C ASP A 151 3.55 9.29 10.37
N GLY A 152 2.22 9.35 10.40
CA GLY A 152 1.46 10.54 10.69
C GLY A 152 1.29 11.50 9.50
N ALA A 153 0.50 12.55 9.73
CA ALA A 153 0.23 13.59 8.74
C ALA A 153 1.52 14.16 8.13
N THR A 154 1.47 14.53 6.84
CA THR A 154 2.60 14.98 6.00
C THR A 154 3.53 13.88 5.48
N ASN A 155 3.25 12.61 5.77
CA ASN A 155 3.93 11.46 5.18
C ASN A 155 3.00 10.72 4.23
N GLY A 156 3.54 10.02 3.22
CA GLY A 156 2.72 9.25 2.29
C GLY A 156 1.96 10.10 1.29
N HIS A 157 0.75 9.67 0.95
CA HIS A 157 -0.06 10.29 -0.09
C HIS A 157 -1.20 11.11 0.52
N LYS A 158 -1.26 12.41 0.24
CA LYS A 158 -2.35 13.25 0.73
C LYS A 158 -3.64 12.93 -0.02
N LEU A 159 -4.70 12.60 0.71
CA LEU A 159 -6.03 12.41 0.16
C LEU A 159 -6.77 13.73 0.10
N THR A 160 -7.31 14.04 -1.08
CA THR A 160 -8.23 15.14 -1.30
C THR A 160 -9.60 14.58 -1.68
N TYR A 161 -10.59 14.82 -0.83
CA TYR A 161 -11.99 14.53 -1.10
C TYR A 161 -12.70 15.78 -1.60
N GLN A 162 -13.66 15.59 -2.51
CA GLN A 162 -14.53 16.66 -2.97
C GLN A 162 -15.96 16.14 -3.17
N LEU A 163 -16.94 16.88 -2.65
CA LEU A 163 -18.36 16.69 -2.87
C LEU A 163 -18.83 17.70 -3.92
N GLY A 164 -19.66 17.27 -4.85
CA GLY A 164 -20.23 18.15 -5.86
C GLY A 164 -21.44 17.54 -6.56
N TYR A 165 -22.00 18.26 -7.52
CA TYR A 165 -23.08 17.74 -8.36
C TYR A 165 -22.63 16.51 -9.16
N ALA A 166 -23.51 15.51 -9.28
CA ALA A 166 -23.22 14.24 -9.93
C ALA A 166 -22.66 14.40 -11.37
N THR A 167 -23.15 15.39 -12.10
CA THR A 167 -22.80 15.71 -13.49
C THR A 167 -22.04 17.04 -13.64
N ASP A 168 -21.58 17.61 -12.52
CA ASP A 168 -20.99 18.96 -12.45
C ASP A 168 -21.92 20.08 -12.94
N ALA A 169 -23.23 19.83 -12.95
CA ALA A 169 -24.23 20.77 -13.45
C ALA A 169 -25.40 20.97 -12.48
N ALA A 170 -25.98 22.17 -12.50
CA ALA A 170 -27.13 22.51 -11.66
C ALA A 170 -28.40 21.70 -11.97
N THR A 171 -28.43 20.94 -13.07
CA THR A 171 -29.53 20.02 -13.39
C THR A 171 -29.74 18.95 -12.32
N ASP A 172 -28.71 18.62 -11.56
CA ASP A 172 -28.78 17.64 -10.46
C ASP A 172 -29.43 18.21 -9.19
N TYR A 173 -29.61 19.54 -9.12
CA TYR A 173 -30.17 20.22 -7.95
C TYR A 173 -31.55 19.68 -7.55
N GLY A 174 -32.37 19.32 -8.54
CA GLY A 174 -33.72 18.78 -8.30
C GLY A 174 -33.73 17.39 -7.66
N SER A 175 -32.58 16.71 -7.58
CA SER A 175 -32.43 15.41 -6.91
C SER A 175 -31.92 15.52 -5.48
N LEU A 176 -31.54 16.73 -5.03
CA LEU A 176 -31.08 16.95 -3.66
C LEU A 176 -32.26 16.82 -2.68
N ASP A 177 -32.03 16.07 -1.61
CA ASP A 177 -32.99 15.84 -0.54
C ASP A 177 -32.25 15.92 0.80
N PHE A 178 -32.70 16.81 1.68
CA PHE A 178 -32.07 17.01 2.99
C PHE A 178 -32.18 15.77 3.88
N ASP A 179 -33.26 15.00 3.74
CA ASP A 179 -33.49 13.79 4.53
C ASP A 179 -32.58 12.62 4.08
N ASN A 180 -31.92 12.75 2.92
CA ASN A 180 -30.94 11.79 2.41
C ASN A 180 -29.50 12.12 2.82
N SER A 181 -29.29 13.02 3.79
CA SER A 181 -27.96 13.25 4.37
C SER A 181 -27.50 11.98 5.09
N ASP A 182 -26.38 11.40 4.65
CA ASP A 182 -25.94 10.08 5.12
C ASP A 182 -24.47 10.09 5.57
N VAL A 183 -24.09 9.10 6.39
CA VAL A 183 -22.72 8.84 6.80
C VAL A 183 -22.18 7.69 5.96
N LEU A 184 -21.09 7.94 5.23
CA LEU A 184 -20.43 6.92 4.42
C LEU A 184 -19.22 6.36 5.14
N THR A 185 -19.01 5.05 5.02
CA THR A 185 -17.73 4.42 5.38
C THR A 185 -16.91 4.19 4.11
N ILE A 186 -15.75 4.83 4.03
CA ILE A 186 -14.78 4.64 2.93
C ILE A 186 -13.67 3.74 3.43
N THR A 187 -13.45 2.61 2.76
CA THR A 187 -12.42 1.65 3.12
C THR A 187 -11.28 1.69 2.13
N TYR A 188 -10.05 1.72 2.65
CA TYR A 188 -8.81 1.58 1.89
C TYR A 188 -8.17 0.23 2.19
N THR A 189 -7.66 -0.45 1.16
CA THR A 189 -7.02 -1.75 1.33
C THR A 189 -5.69 -1.78 0.60
N LEU A 190 -4.63 -2.20 1.29
CA LEU A 190 -3.35 -2.55 0.66
C LEU A 190 -3.36 -4.06 0.36
N SER A 191 -3.28 -4.43 -0.91
CA SER A 191 -3.35 -5.83 -1.35
C SER A 191 -2.39 -6.11 -2.49
N ASP A 192 -1.97 -7.37 -2.63
CA ASP A 192 -1.07 -7.77 -3.71
C ASP A 192 -1.69 -7.50 -5.08
N SER A 193 -0.87 -6.97 -5.99
CA SER A 193 -1.25 -6.80 -7.39
C SER A 193 -1.00 -8.13 -8.12
N LEU A 194 -2.07 -8.75 -8.62
CA LEU A 194 -2.03 -9.99 -9.40
C LEU A 194 -1.19 -9.86 -10.68
#